data_AF-I0KXD6-F1
#
_entry.id   AF-I0KXD6-F1
#
_cell.length_a   1.000
_cell.length_b   1.000
_cell.length_c   1.000
_cell.angle_alpha   90.00
_cell.angle_beta   90.00
_cell.angle_gamma   90.00
#
_symmetry.space_group_name_H-M   'P 1'
#
loop_
_entity.id
_entity.type
_entity.pdbx_description
1 polymer ?
#
loop_
_entity_poly.entity_id
_entity_poly.type
_entity_poly.pdbx_seq_one_letter_code
_entity_poly.pdbx_strand_id
1 'polypeptide(L)'
;MTVTALAPSSWQLAWAERENDRRRRAYRDATAAWQRRQDHLVRLRIEAAGFLGCTQPRAGLPVDLDEDELVFRVVPVAELVEAEARHVAGLPTPGGCALAETVDAALPAGLRVVDSGMAVVTSRRVAFAGREQRREWRYADLRGIAHHPDVPVTLLHDNCRLAGLRVPASAAVNFRFYLTLAATEKRAAVTAQVDALLAAHRATPPVPLPPVAPADAPLTAVRPDRRALAVATVATVVFATLGPVGVGPQQAGPLRRAEAATSAPVRTTAVLAPLRASAVLVAPQSPATPARPAEPARPATAEPPRPAAPVPSTVVAAAPVPATVPATAPAAEPMPSAAPVPSAEPTRSSAPAPSGAPAPSASATPTPTGTPTAARPTAPSPTATPDPALLTACLDPLLPLVERLLCPPAGP
;
A
#
# COMPACT_ATOMS: atom_id res chain seq x y z
N MET A 1 -25.05 4.37 55.29
CA MET A 1 -26.18 3.94 54.44
C MET A 1 -25.67 2.85 53.52
N THR A 2 -26.21 1.64 53.61
CA THR A 2 -25.84 0.50 52.76
C THR A 2 -26.70 0.51 51.50
N VAL A 3 -26.09 0.87 50.36
CA VAL A 3 -26.75 0.75 49.06
C VAL A 3 -26.74 -0.72 48.66
N THR A 4 -27.91 -1.36 48.67
CA THR A 4 -28.08 -2.75 48.24
C THR A 4 -27.83 -2.84 46.74
N ALA A 5 -26.62 -3.27 46.35
CA ALA A 5 -26.28 -3.51 44.96
C ALA A 5 -27.16 -4.66 44.41
N LEU A 6 -28.11 -4.32 43.54
CA LEU A 6 -28.93 -5.32 42.85
C LEU A 6 -28.03 -6.19 41.97
N ALA A 7 -28.23 -7.51 42.03
CA ALA A 7 -27.47 -8.45 41.22
C ALA A 7 -27.68 -8.15 39.71
N PRO A 8 -26.62 -8.17 38.88
CA PRO A 8 -26.75 -7.90 37.47
C PRO A 8 -27.59 -8.99 36.78
N SER A 9 -28.48 -8.57 35.90
CA SER A 9 -29.36 -9.49 35.18
C SER A 9 -28.59 -10.24 34.06
N SER A 10 -29.08 -11.43 33.68
CA SER A 10 -28.43 -12.31 32.71
C SER A 10 -28.14 -11.64 31.36
N TRP A 11 -29.03 -10.77 30.87
CA TRP A 11 -28.81 -10.03 29.63
C TRP A 11 -27.71 -8.97 29.74
N GLN A 12 -27.48 -8.39 30.93
CA GLN A 12 -26.41 -7.43 31.20
C GLN A 12 -25.04 -8.13 31.23
N LEU A 13 -24.96 -9.31 31.87
CA LEU A 13 -23.78 -10.18 31.86
C LEU A 13 -23.41 -10.55 30.42
N ALA A 14 -24.35 -11.12 29.67
CA ALA A 14 -24.15 -11.53 28.29
C ALA A 14 -23.87 -10.34 27.33
N TRP A 15 -24.34 -9.13 27.65
CA TRP A 15 -23.96 -7.92 26.92
C TRP A 15 -22.51 -7.52 27.20
N ALA A 16 -22.11 -7.46 28.48
CA ALA A 16 -20.76 -7.08 28.88
C ALA A 16 -19.73 -8.06 28.32
N GLU A 17 -20.01 -9.37 28.33
CA GLU A 17 -19.20 -10.39 27.67
C GLU A 17 -19.01 -10.09 26.18
N ARG A 18 -20.09 -9.89 25.41
CA ARG A 18 -20.01 -9.62 23.96
C ARG A 18 -19.29 -8.31 23.62
N GLU A 19 -19.46 -7.28 24.44
CA GLU A 19 -18.78 -5.99 24.26
C GLU A 19 -17.29 -6.09 24.63
N ASN A 20 -16.95 -6.76 25.74
CA ASN A 20 -15.57 -7.05 26.09
C ASN A 20 -14.88 -7.92 25.03
N ASP A 21 -15.59 -8.89 24.45
CA ASP A 21 -15.12 -9.71 23.34
C ASP A 21 -14.84 -8.88 22.07
N ARG A 22 -15.73 -7.92 21.76
CA ARG A 22 -15.54 -6.97 20.66
C ARG A 22 -14.30 -6.11 20.90
N ARG A 23 -14.13 -5.56 22.10
CA ARG A 23 -12.95 -4.76 22.49
C ARG A 23 -11.66 -5.58 22.40
N ARG A 24 -11.66 -6.84 22.87
CA ARG A 24 -10.50 -7.75 22.77
C ARG A 24 -10.20 -8.20 21.33
N ARG A 25 -11.18 -8.22 20.41
CA ARG A 25 -10.93 -8.39 18.97
C ARG A 25 -10.29 -7.12 18.38
N ALA A 26 -10.96 -5.97 18.50
CA ALA A 26 -10.49 -4.70 17.98
C ALA A 26 -9.07 -4.34 18.45
N TYR A 27 -8.74 -4.59 19.73
CA TYR A 27 -7.40 -4.41 20.26
C TYR A 27 -6.37 -5.32 19.57
N ARG A 28 -6.64 -6.62 19.42
CA ARG A 28 -5.74 -7.56 18.71
C ARG A 28 -5.56 -7.19 17.25
N ASP A 29 -6.62 -6.77 16.57
CA ASP A 29 -6.57 -6.34 15.18
C ASP A 29 -5.71 -5.08 15.01
N ALA A 30 -5.84 -4.12 15.94
CA ALA A 30 -5.01 -2.91 16.00
C ALA A 30 -3.54 -3.23 16.34
N THR A 31 -3.26 -4.11 17.30
CA THR A 31 -1.90 -4.57 17.61
C THR A 31 -1.26 -5.27 16.42
N ALA A 32 -1.99 -6.14 15.71
CA ALA A 32 -1.49 -6.82 14.53
C ALA A 32 -1.22 -5.84 13.36
N ALA A 33 -2.04 -4.81 13.18
CA ALA A 33 -1.79 -3.75 12.21
C ALA A 33 -0.54 -2.92 12.57
N TRP A 34 -0.41 -2.53 13.84
CA TRP A 34 0.75 -1.80 14.35
C TRP A 34 2.05 -2.61 14.22
N GLN A 35 2.01 -3.92 14.45
CA GLN A 35 3.14 -4.84 14.23
C GLN A 35 3.53 -4.89 12.75
N ARG A 36 2.59 -5.16 11.83
CA ARG A 36 2.87 -5.14 10.38
C ARG A 36 3.50 -3.82 9.92
N ARG A 37 3.03 -2.69 10.47
CA ARG A 37 3.61 -1.37 10.18
C ARG A 37 5.02 -1.21 10.73
N GLN A 38 5.29 -1.69 11.95
CA GLN A 38 6.64 -1.72 12.54
C GLN A 38 7.59 -2.54 11.66
N ASP A 39 7.20 -3.76 11.29
CA ASP A 39 8.00 -4.66 10.47
C ASP A 39 8.31 -4.04 9.10
N HIS A 40 7.31 -3.39 8.49
CA HIS A 40 7.49 -2.64 7.25
C HIS A 40 8.49 -1.48 7.39
N LEU A 41 8.37 -0.65 8.43
CA LEU A 41 9.32 0.45 8.68
C LEU A 41 10.74 -0.06 8.98
N VAL A 42 10.89 -1.16 9.72
CA VAL A 42 12.19 -1.81 9.97
C VAL A 42 12.80 -2.31 8.66
N ARG A 43 12.00 -2.90 7.77
CA ARG A 43 12.45 -3.29 6.42
C ARG A 43 12.92 -2.08 5.60
N LEU A 44 12.13 -1.00 5.54
CA LEU A 44 12.52 0.22 4.83
C LEU A 44 13.82 0.83 5.39
N ARG A 45 14.06 0.73 6.71
CA ARG A 45 15.30 1.18 7.35
C ARG A 45 16.52 0.39 6.86
N ILE A 46 16.40 -0.94 6.80
CA ILE A 46 17.46 -1.83 6.31
C ILE A 46 17.76 -1.54 4.84
N GLU A 47 16.71 -1.38 4.03
CA GLU A 47 16.85 -1.06 2.61
C GLU A 47 17.44 0.35 2.39
N ALA A 48 17.08 1.35 3.20
CA ALA A 48 17.66 2.69 3.13
C ALA A 48 19.18 2.67 3.37
N ALA A 49 19.62 1.86 4.34
CA ALA A 49 21.03 1.69 4.65
C ALA A 49 21.81 0.93 3.56
N GLY A 50 21.27 -0.18 3.03
CA GLY A 50 22.04 -1.13 2.21
C GLY A 50 21.63 -1.30 0.74
N PHE A 51 20.41 -0.94 0.33
CA PHE A 51 19.91 -1.25 -1.01
C PHE A 51 20.41 -0.27 -2.07
N LEU A 52 21.26 -0.75 -2.99
CA LEU A 52 21.82 0.05 -4.09
C LEU A 52 21.02 -0.03 -5.41
N GLY A 53 19.98 -0.87 -5.47
CA GLY A 53 19.31 -1.25 -6.72
C GLY A 53 19.77 -2.62 -7.24
N CYS A 54 19.13 -3.10 -8.29
CA CYS A 54 19.41 -4.40 -8.93
C CYS A 54 19.74 -4.22 -10.41
N THR A 55 20.74 -4.93 -10.92
CA THR A 55 21.07 -4.97 -12.36
C THR A 55 20.13 -5.86 -13.18
N GLN A 56 19.34 -6.72 -12.51
CA GLN A 56 18.47 -7.73 -13.14
C GLN A 56 17.10 -7.79 -12.43
N PRO A 57 16.03 -8.25 -13.12
CA PRO A 57 15.99 -8.60 -14.55
C PRO A 57 15.83 -7.38 -15.46
N ARG A 58 16.52 -7.36 -16.61
CA ARG A 58 16.37 -6.33 -17.66
C ARG A 58 15.37 -6.71 -18.75
N ALA A 59 15.12 -8.00 -18.95
CA ALA A 59 14.19 -8.49 -19.97
C ALA A 59 12.74 -8.14 -19.64
N GLY A 60 11.98 -7.70 -20.64
CA GLY A 60 10.56 -7.34 -20.49
C GLY A 60 10.30 -5.98 -19.83
N LEU A 61 11.33 -5.19 -19.52
CA LEU A 61 11.15 -3.82 -19.07
C LEU A 61 10.69 -2.91 -20.23
N PRO A 62 9.90 -1.86 -19.94
CA PRO A 62 9.40 -0.93 -20.95
C PRO A 62 10.46 0.01 -21.53
N VAL A 63 11.67 0.02 -20.97
CA VAL A 63 12.75 0.95 -21.30
C VAL A 63 14.07 0.19 -21.40
N ASP A 64 14.90 0.56 -22.38
CA ASP A 64 16.27 0.05 -22.50
C ASP A 64 17.15 0.70 -21.44
N LEU A 65 17.78 -0.13 -20.60
CA LEU A 65 18.64 0.31 -19.50
C LEU A 65 20.10 0.35 -19.91
N ASP A 66 20.82 1.39 -19.50
CA ASP A 66 22.28 1.46 -19.66
C ASP A 66 23.00 0.33 -18.88
N GLU A 67 24.25 0.04 -19.23
CA GLU A 67 25.01 -1.06 -18.61
C GLU A 67 25.11 -0.95 -17.08
N ASP A 68 25.26 0.27 -16.57
CA ASP A 68 25.38 0.62 -15.15
C ASP A 68 24.07 1.19 -14.54
N GLU A 69 22.96 1.22 -15.28
CA GLU A 69 21.67 1.64 -14.75
C GLU A 69 21.06 0.52 -13.88
N LEU A 70 20.68 0.88 -12.66
CA LEU A 70 20.19 -0.03 -11.62
C LEU A 70 18.68 0.17 -11.43
N VAL A 71 17.92 -0.92 -11.37
CA VAL A 71 16.49 -0.90 -11.10
C VAL A 71 16.27 -0.84 -9.59
N PHE A 72 15.53 0.17 -9.12
CA PHE A 72 15.11 0.29 -7.72
C PHE A 72 13.73 -0.33 -7.49
N ARG A 73 12.79 -0.12 -8.43
CA ARG A 73 11.44 -0.70 -8.34
C ARG A 73 10.78 -0.85 -9.70
N VAL A 74 10.06 -1.96 -9.88
CA VAL A 74 9.07 -2.11 -10.95
C VAL A 74 7.67 -2.06 -10.33
N VAL A 75 6.76 -1.34 -10.99
CA VAL A 75 5.33 -1.28 -10.65
C VAL A 75 4.56 -1.72 -11.91
N PRO A 76 4.05 -2.97 -11.97
CA PRO A 76 3.48 -3.54 -13.20
C PRO A 76 2.11 -2.97 -13.56
N VAL A 77 1.42 -2.37 -12.60
CA VAL A 77 0.14 -1.68 -12.79
C VAL A 77 0.30 -0.29 -12.20
N ALA A 78 0.52 0.69 -13.06
CA ALA A 78 0.60 2.12 -12.76
C ALA A 78 -0.25 2.88 -13.78
N GLU A 79 -0.75 4.06 -13.40
CA GLU A 79 -1.51 4.94 -14.27
C GLU A 79 -0.71 6.23 -14.49
N LEU A 80 -0.55 6.63 -15.75
CA LEU A 80 -0.02 7.94 -16.10
C LEU A 80 -1.09 9.00 -15.83
N VAL A 81 -0.79 9.93 -14.93
CA VAL A 81 -1.69 11.06 -14.61
C VAL A 81 -1.11 12.37 -15.12
N GLU A 82 -1.96 13.24 -15.65
CA GLU A 82 -1.59 14.57 -16.12
C GLU A 82 -2.48 15.64 -15.52
N ALA A 83 -1.88 16.82 -15.25
CA ALA A 83 -2.63 18.00 -14.89
C ALA A 83 -3.38 18.56 -16.11
N GLU A 84 -4.67 18.83 -15.96
CA GLU A 84 -5.52 19.40 -17.00
C GLU A 84 -5.28 20.90 -17.20
N ALA A 85 -4.98 21.61 -16.10
CA ALA A 85 -4.73 23.03 -16.07
C ALA A 85 -3.29 23.34 -15.64
N ARG A 86 -2.80 24.54 -16.02
CA ARG A 86 -1.47 25.04 -15.59
C ARG A 86 -1.42 25.34 -14.08
N HIS A 87 -2.56 25.63 -13.48
CA HIS A 87 -2.74 25.82 -12.05
C HIS A 87 -3.84 24.88 -11.59
N VAL A 88 -3.50 23.94 -10.71
CA VAL A 88 -4.46 23.04 -10.06
C VAL A 88 -4.29 23.23 -8.56
N ALA A 89 -5.37 23.61 -7.88
CA ALA A 89 -5.35 23.82 -6.45
C ALA A 89 -5.22 22.48 -5.71
N GLY A 90 -4.48 22.47 -4.59
CA GLY A 90 -4.31 21.27 -3.77
C GLY A 90 -3.34 20.22 -4.32
N LEU A 91 -2.60 20.50 -5.39
CA LEU A 91 -1.48 19.63 -5.78
C LEU A 91 -0.40 19.63 -4.69
N PRO A 92 0.25 18.48 -4.41
CA PRO A 92 1.35 18.42 -3.47
C PRO A 92 2.50 19.29 -3.95
N THR A 93 3.09 20.08 -3.04
CA THR A 93 4.35 20.77 -3.31
C THR A 93 5.51 19.79 -3.25
N PRO A 94 6.55 19.93 -4.11
CA PRO A 94 7.77 19.15 -3.97
C PRO A 94 8.38 19.31 -2.57
N GLY A 95 8.81 18.20 -1.96
CA GLY A 95 9.21 18.20 -0.55
C GLY A 95 9.61 16.83 -0.02
N GLY A 96 9.71 16.71 1.30
CA GLY A 96 10.15 15.49 1.99
C GLY A 96 9.22 14.28 1.75
N CYS A 97 9.77 13.07 1.84
CA CYS A 97 9.05 11.86 1.46
C CYS A 97 7.92 11.48 2.45
N ALA A 98 6.67 11.78 2.10
CA ALA A 98 5.52 11.35 2.87
C ALA A 98 5.26 9.82 2.70
N LEU A 99 5.94 9.01 3.51
CA LEU A 99 5.76 7.55 3.61
C LEU A 99 4.48 7.15 4.39
N ALA A 100 3.43 7.97 4.30
CA ALA A 100 2.11 7.66 4.83
C ALA A 100 1.43 6.55 4.01
N GLU A 101 0.61 5.74 4.65
CA GLU A 101 -0.27 4.81 3.95
C GLU A 101 -1.39 5.60 3.28
N THR A 102 -1.66 5.27 2.03
CA THR A 102 -2.66 5.93 1.20
C THR A 102 -3.87 5.03 1.02
N VAL A 103 -5.04 5.63 0.76
CA VAL A 103 -6.25 4.88 0.38
C VAL A 103 -6.45 5.03 -1.14
N ASP A 104 -7.00 4.01 -1.79
CA ASP A 104 -7.46 4.12 -3.18
C ASP A 104 -8.71 5.02 -3.26
N ALA A 105 -8.46 6.32 -3.18
CA ALA A 105 -9.46 7.37 -3.33
C ALA A 105 -9.58 7.83 -4.80
N ALA A 106 -10.58 8.67 -5.05
CA ALA A 106 -10.71 9.40 -6.31
C ALA A 106 -9.49 10.32 -6.53
N LEU A 107 -9.20 10.63 -7.80
CA LEU A 107 -8.13 11.55 -8.15
C LEU A 107 -8.44 12.97 -7.68
N PRO A 108 -7.43 13.73 -7.22
CA PRO A 108 -7.56 15.16 -6.99
C PRO A 108 -8.11 15.89 -8.23
N ALA A 109 -9.01 16.84 -8.00
CA ALA A 109 -9.60 17.63 -9.08
C ALA A 109 -8.52 18.31 -9.94
N GLY A 110 -8.68 18.27 -11.27
CA GLY A 110 -7.69 18.79 -12.22
C GLY A 110 -6.53 17.84 -12.55
N LEU A 111 -6.51 16.62 -11.99
CA LEU A 111 -5.72 15.51 -12.50
C LEU A 111 -6.63 14.51 -13.23
N ARG A 112 -6.17 14.00 -14.38
CA ARG A 112 -6.80 12.86 -15.08
C ARG A 112 -5.81 11.74 -15.35
N VAL A 113 -6.30 10.51 -15.42
CA VAL A 113 -5.55 9.38 -16.00
C VAL A 113 -5.59 9.50 -17.52
N VAL A 114 -4.45 9.25 -18.15
CA VAL A 114 -4.26 9.32 -19.60
C VAL A 114 -3.88 7.96 -20.19
N ASP A 115 -3.18 7.10 -19.43
CA ASP A 115 -2.85 5.74 -19.85
C ASP A 115 -2.60 4.85 -18.60
N SER A 116 -2.59 3.53 -18.79
CA SER A 116 -2.30 2.52 -17.76
C SER A 116 -1.29 1.49 -18.26
N GLY A 117 -0.31 1.15 -17.44
CA GLY A 117 0.84 0.36 -17.86
C GLY A 117 1.84 0.07 -16.76
N MET A 118 3.10 -0.12 -17.15
CA MET A 118 4.21 -0.40 -16.23
C MET A 118 5.03 0.87 -15.97
N ALA A 119 5.37 1.10 -14.70
CA ALA A 119 6.38 2.08 -14.31
C ALA A 119 7.64 1.40 -13.76
N VAL A 120 8.81 1.96 -14.07
CA VAL A 120 10.12 1.51 -13.58
C VAL A 120 10.84 2.70 -12.98
N VAL A 121 11.32 2.53 -11.75
CA VAL A 121 12.19 3.46 -11.03
C VAL A 121 13.61 2.92 -11.15
N THR A 122 14.52 3.67 -11.76
CA THR A 122 15.94 3.32 -11.91
C THR A 122 16.82 4.29 -11.12
N SER A 123 18.15 4.10 -11.13
CA SER A 123 19.15 5.02 -10.58
C SER A 123 19.24 6.37 -11.32
N ARG A 124 18.68 6.50 -12.53
CA ARG A 124 18.78 7.71 -13.37
C ARG A 124 17.45 8.39 -13.65
N ARG A 125 16.36 7.63 -13.69
CA ARG A 125 15.06 8.08 -14.20
C ARG A 125 13.90 7.27 -13.64
N VAL A 126 12.70 7.82 -13.82
CA VAL A 126 11.46 7.04 -13.85
C VAL A 126 11.05 6.88 -15.31
N ALA A 127 10.71 5.66 -15.71
CA ALA A 127 10.12 5.37 -17.02
C ALA A 127 8.70 4.83 -16.84
N PHE A 128 7.80 5.18 -17.74
CA PHE A 128 6.44 4.64 -17.85
C PHE A 128 6.18 4.23 -19.30
N ALA A 129 5.55 3.07 -19.49
CA ALA A 129 4.90 2.72 -20.74
C ALA A 129 3.55 2.07 -20.48
N GLY A 130 2.50 2.66 -21.06
CA GLY A 130 1.18 2.07 -21.20
C GLY A 130 0.95 1.59 -22.62
N ARG A 131 -0.30 1.63 -23.06
CA ARG A 131 -0.71 1.15 -24.38
C ARG A 131 -0.50 2.18 -25.48
N GLU A 132 -0.63 3.46 -25.14
CA GLU A 132 -0.64 4.59 -26.08
C GLU A 132 0.49 5.58 -25.78
N GLN A 133 0.91 5.67 -24.53
CA GLN A 133 1.87 6.65 -24.02
C GLN A 133 3.12 5.99 -23.45
N ARG A 134 4.26 6.58 -23.79
CA ARG A 134 5.57 6.31 -23.18
C ARG A 134 6.11 7.63 -22.64
N ARG A 135 6.61 7.64 -21.41
CA ARG A 135 7.17 8.84 -20.79
C ARG A 135 8.33 8.51 -19.88
N GLU A 136 9.35 9.35 -19.91
CA GLU A 136 10.52 9.25 -19.06
C GLU A 136 10.77 10.57 -18.34
N TRP A 137 11.25 10.47 -17.10
CA TRP A 137 11.63 11.59 -16.25
C TRP A 137 13.02 11.31 -15.67
N ARG A 138 14.04 11.97 -16.22
CA ARG A 138 15.41 11.90 -15.69
C ARG A 138 15.52 12.75 -14.43
N TYR A 139 16.15 12.25 -13.37
CA TYR A 139 16.23 12.97 -12.10
C TYR A 139 16.98 14.32 -12.23
N ALA A 140 17.97 14.39 -13.13
CA ALA A 140 18.69 15.63 -13.44
C ALA A 140 17.81 16.73 -14.06
N ASP A 141 16.72 16.36 -14.74
CA ASP A 141 15.79 17.29 -15.39
C ASP A 141 14.55 17.61 -14.51
N LEU A 142 14.40 16.94 -13.37
CA LEU A 142 13.30 17.16 -12.44
C LEU A 142 13.59 18.37 -11.53
N ARG A 143 12.65 19.32 -11.53
CA ARG A 143 12.57 20.41 -10.55
C ARG A 143 12.14 19.93 -9.17
N GLY A 144 11.48 18.77 -9.09
CA GLY A 144 11.11 18.15 -7.83
C GLY A 144 10.09 17.02 -7.95
N ILE A 145 10.03 16.21 -6.90
CA ILE A 145 9.09 15.09 -6.74
C ILE A 145 8.11 15.47 -5.64
N ALA A 146 6.81 15.32 -5.89
CA ALA A 146 5.76 15.68 -4.94
C ALA A 146 4.79 14.52 -4.73
N HIS A 147 4.80 13.96 -3.52
CA HIS A 147 3.90 12.87 -3.13
C HIS A 147 2.63 13.44 -2.51
N HIS A 148 1.46 13.02 -2.99
CA HIS A 148 0.19 13.44 -2.37
C HIS A 148 0.01 12.74 -1.01
N PRO A 149 -0.35 13.42 0.09
CA PRO A 149 -0.48 12.77 1.40
C PRO A 149 -1.44 11.57 1.37
N ASP A 150 -2.69 11.76 0.94
CA ASP A 150 -3.76 10.76 1.14
C ASP A 150 -3.98 9.78 -0.04
N VAL A 151 -3.76 10.25 -1.28
CA VAL A 151 -3.99 9.51 -2.53
C VAL A 151 -2.67 8.94 -3.05
N PRO A 152 -2.59 7.73 -3.65
CA PRO A 152 -1.35 7.14 -4.14
C PRO A 152 -0.79 7.77 -5.45
N VAL A 153 -0.91 9.09 -5.58
CA VAL A 153 -0.32 9.90 -6.66
C VAL A 153 1.07 10.41 -6.26
N THR A 154 1.98 10.46 -7.22
CA THR A 154 3.24 11.21 -7.17
C THR A 154 3.42 12.02 -8.44
N LEU A 155 3.62 13.33 -8.31
CA LEU A 155 3.88 14.23 -9.43
C LEU A 155 5.39 14.43 -9.64
N LEU A 156 5.80 14.39 -10.90
CA LEU A 156 7.17 14.50 -11.37
C LEU A 156 7.28 15.81 -12.15
N HIS A 157 7.83 16.84 -11.51
CA HIS A 157 7.86 18.19 -12.07
C HIS A 157 9.06 18.34 -13.01
N ASP A 158 8.84 18.19 -14.31
CA ASP A 158 9.81 18.50 -15.37
C ASP A 158 9.62 19.94 -15.92
N ASN A 159 10.35 20.29 -16.98
CA ASN A 159 10.17 21.56 -17.70
C ASN A 159 8.97 21.57 -18.67
N CYS A 160 8.21 20.47 -18.74
CA CYS A 160 7.11 20.26 -19.69
C CYS A 160 5.75 20.34 -18.98
N ARG A 161 4.76 19.56 -19.43
CA ARG A 161 3.43 19.50 -18.82
C ARG A 161 3.48 18.67 -17.55
N LEU A 162 3.04 19.26 -16.44
CA LEU A 162 2.99 18.59 -15.14
C LEU A 162 2.21 17.27 -15.21
N ALA A 163 2.90 16.19 -14.86
CA ALA A 163 2.40 14.84 -14.90
C ALA A 163 3.01 14.02 -13.76
N GLY A 164 2.61 12.76 -13.66
CA GLY A 164 3.08 11.86 -12.64
C GLY A 164 2.51 10.47 -12.78
N LEU A 165 2.60 9.72 -11.69
CA LEU A 165 2.14 8.34 -11.62
C LEU A 165 1.18 8.17 -10.45
N ARG A 166 0.04 7.53 -10.72
CA ARG A 166 -0.78 6.88 -9.70
C ARG A 166 -0.42 5.40 -9.66
N VAL A 167 -0.18 4.89 -8.46
CA VAL A 167 0.10 3.47 -8.22
C VAL A 167 -1.00 2.88 -7.33
N PRO A 168 -1.14 1.55 -7.21
CA PRO A 168 -2.09 0.95 -6.27
C PRO A 168 -1.73 1.36 -4.83
N ALA A 169 -2.72 1.62 -3.98
CA ALA A 169 -2.48 2.01 -2.59
C ALA A 169 -1.51 1.08 -1.83
N SER A 170 -1.60 -0.24 -2.07
CA SER A 170 -0.71 -1.25 -1.47
C SER A 170 0.76 -1.14 -1.91
N ALA A 171 1.03 -0.50 -3.05
CA ALA A 171 2.38 -0.27 -3.58
C ALA A 171 2.92 1.13 -3.25
N ALA A 172 2.06 2.06 -2.82
CA ALA A 172 2.38 3.49 -2.73
C ALA A 172 3.57 3.81 -1.81
N VAL A 173 3.59 3.29 -0.58
CA VAL A 173 4.70 3.54 0.37
C VAL A 173 6.03 3.07 -0.19
N ASN A 174 6.08 1.84 -0.72
CA ASN A 174 7.27 1.29 -1.37
C ASN A 174 7.71 2.12 -2.58
N PHE A 175 6.78 2.48 -3.46
CA PHE A 175 7.08 3.28 -4.65
C PHE A 175 7.69 4.64 -4.27
N ARG A 176 7.09 5.35 -3.31
CA ARG A 176 7.58 6.65 -2.81
C ARG A 176 8.97 6.53 -2.19
N PHE A 177 9.19 5.49 -1.38
CA PHE A 177 10.46 5.19 -0.76
C PHE A 177 11.57 4.98 -1.80
N TYR A 178 11.39 4.03 -2.72
CA TYR A 178 12.40 3.72 -3.73
C TYR A 178 12.63 4.87 -4.71
N LEU A 179 11.58 5.61 -5.08
CA LEU A 179 11.69 6.81 -5.91
C LEU A 179 12.49 7.91 -5.22
N THR A 180 12.24 8.15 -3.92
CA THR A 180 13.03 9.12 -3.15
C THR A 180 14.47 8.66 -3.00
N LEU A 181 14.70 7.38 -2.69
CA LEU A 181 16.02 6.78 -2.52
C LEU A 181 16.85 6.81 -3.81
N ALA A 182 16.21 6.65 -4.97
CA ALA A 182 16.85 6.71 -6.28
C ALA A 182 17.11 8.15 -6.76
N ALA A 183 16.19 9.07 -6.47
CA ALA A 183 16.31 10.48 -6.87
C ALA A 183 17.19 11.33 -5.94
N THR A 184 17.69 10.77 -4.83
CA THR A 184 18.53 11.51 -3.87
C THR A 184 19.93 10.92 -3.73
N GLU A 185 20.93 11.78 -3.83
CA GLU A 185 22.31 11.45 -3.46
C GLU A 185 22.47 11.32 -1.93
N LYS A 186 21.57 11.95 -1.15
CA LYS A 186 21.65 12.06 0.32
C LYS A 186 20.95 10.90 1.02
N ARG A 187 21.39 9.66 0.76
CA ARG A 187 20.87 8.43 1.40
C ARG A 187 20.69 8.54 2.92
N ALA A 188 21.64 9.16 3.62
CA ALA A 188 21.57 9.37 5.07
C ALA A 188 20.33 10.18 5.52
N ALA A 189 19.84 11.11 4.69
CA ALA A 189 18.61 11.86 4.98
C ALA A 189 17.36 10.98 4.89
N VAL A 190 17.32 10.03 3.94
CA VAL A 190 16.24 9.04 3.83
C VAL A 190 16.25 8.11 5.04
N THR A 191 17.43 7.61 5.44
CA THR A 191 17.56 6.79 6.65
C THR A 191 17.11 7.53 7.90
N ALA A 192 17.53 8.79 8.09
CA ALA A 192 17.10 9.62 9.21
C ALA A 192 15.57 9.88 9.21
N GLN A 193 14.97 10.01 8.03
CA GLN A 193 13.52 10.16 7.88
C GLN A 193 12.76 8.88 8.25
N VAL A 194 13.25 7.71 7.85
CA VAL A 194 12.67 6.42 8.26
C VAL A 194 12.84 6.19 9.76
N ASP A 195 13.99 6.56 10.34
CA ASP A 195 14.24 6.48 11.78
C ASP A 195 13.28 7.38 12.58
N ALA A 196 13.00 8.61 12.11
CA ALA A 196 12.02 9.49 12.72
C ALA A 196 10.58 8.92 12.67
N LEU A 197 10.18 8.32 11.53
CA LEU A 197 8.88 7.66 11.40
C LEU A 197 8.74 6.44 12.31
N LEU A 198 9.80 5.65 12.42
CA LEU A 198 9.89 4.47 13.28
C LEU A 198 9.89 4.85 14.77
N ALA A 199 10.50 5.98 15.15
CA ALA A 199 10.39 6.54 16.49
C ALA A 199 8.95 7.01 16.81
N ALA A 200 8.30 7.74 15.90
CA ALA A 200 6.92 8.19 16.05
C ALA A 200 5.91 7.02 16.14
N HIS A 201 6.10 5.97 15.33
CA HIS A 201 5.30 4.74 15.37
C HIS A 201 5.45 3.99 16.71
N ARG A 202 6.67 3.96 17.26
CA ARG A 202 6.94 3.37 18.59
C ARG A 202 6.36 4.17 19.75
N ALA A 203 6.21 5.49 19.59
CA ALA A 203 5.55 6.35 20.58
C ALA A 203 4.01 6.21 20.60
N THR A 204 3.41 5.51 19.63
CA THR A 204 1.96 5.38 19.46
C THR A 204 1.46 3.92 19.42
N PRO A 205 1.78 3.08 20.43
CA PRO A 205 1.26 1.71 20.48
C PRO A 205 -0.27 1.72 20.73
N PRO A 206 -1.03 0.73 20.21
CA PRO A 206 -2.44 0.56 20.53
C PRO A 206 -2.65 0.38 22.03
N VAL A 207 -3.65 1.06 22.58
CA VAL A 207 -4.01 0.99 24.01
C VAL A 207 -5.25 0.08 24.17
N PRO A 208 -5.22 -0.92 25.07
CA PRO A 208 -6.40 -1.74 25.32
C PRO A 208 -7.49 -0.92 26.02
N LEU A 209 -8.70 -0.94 25.47
CA LEU A 209 -9.86 -0.33 26.13
C LEU A 209 -10.19 -1.09 27.42
N PRO A 210 -10.57 -0.38 28.51
CA PRO A 210 -10.93 -1.03 29.76
C PRO A 210 -12.13 -1.97 29.59
N PRO A 211 -12.19 -3.06 30.38
CA PRO A 211 -13.34 -3.94 30.40
C PRO A 211 -14.57 -3.21 30.93
N VAL A 212 -15.73 -3.54 30.38
CA VAL A 212 -17.03 -3.00 30.73
C VAL A 212 -17.70 -3.90 31.76
N ALA A 213 -18.34 -3.30 32.76
CA ALA A 213 -19.12 -4.02 33.76
C ALA A 213 -20.56 -4.25 33.25
N PRO A 214 -21.28 -5.27 33.77
CA PRO A 214 -22.70 -5.47 33.48
C PRO A 214 -23.59 -4.26 33.83
N ALA A 215 -23.17 -3.45 34.82
CA ALA A 215 -23.87 -2.24 35.20
C ALA A 215 -23.86 -1.15 34.11
N ASP A 216 -22.86 -1.14 33.23
CA ASP A 216 -22.71 -0.14 32.16
C ASP A 216 -23.54 -0.48 30.90
N ALA A 217 -24.30 -1.60 30.93
CA ALA A 217 -25.13 -2.03 29.82
C ALA A 217 -26.20 -0.97 29.49
N PRO A 218 -26.17 -0.35 28.30
CA PRO A 218 -27.09 0.74 27.98
C PRO A 218 -28.51 0.19 27.92
N LEU A 219 -29.48 0.96 28.42
CA LEU A 219 -30.89 0.56 28.43
C LEU A 219 -31.48 0.30 27.03
N THR A 220 -30.79 0.79 25.99
CA THR A 220 -31.10 0.58 24.57
C THR A 220 -30.49 -0.70 23.97
N ALA A 221 -29.57 -1.39 24.68
CA ALA A 221 -29.10 -2.71 24.27
C ALA A 221 -30.26 -3.71 24.30
N VAL A 222 -30.70 -4.13 23.11
CA VAL A 222 -31.95 -4.88 22.94
C VAL A 222 -31.96 -6.15 23.78
N ARG A 223 -32.90 -6.24 24.73
CA ARG A 223 -33.14 -7.46 25.52
C ARG A 223 -33.53 -8.61 24.56
N PRO A 224 -32.79 -9.73 24.53
CA PRO A 224 -33.06 -10.82 23.60
C PRO A 224 -34.47 -11.41 23.75
N ASP A 225 -34.99 -11.47 24.99
CA ASP A 225 -36.32 -12.02 25.30
C ASP A 225 -37.46 -11.28 24.58
N ARG A 226 -37.32 -9.96 24.35
CA ARG A 226 -38.30 -9.18 23.58
C ARG A 226 -38.29 -9.54 22.09
N ARG A 227 -37.17 -10.00 21.53
CA ARG A 227 -37.12 -10.48 20.14
C ARG A 227 -37.73 -11.86 19.99
N ALA A 228 -37.48 -12.78 20.93
CA ALA A 228 -38.10 -14.10 20.94
C ALA A 228 -39.63 -14.00 20.97
N LEU A 229 -40.17 -13.17 21.87
CA LEU A 229 -41.62 -12.91 21.94
C LEU A 229 -42.16 -12.23 20.67
N ALA A 230 -41.48 -11.21 20.13
CA ALA A 230 -41.95 -10.50 18.94
C ALA A 230 -41.92 -11.36 17.66
N VAL A 231 -40.93 -12.23 17.50
CA VAL A 231 -40.89 -13.18 16.37
C VAL A 231 -41.94 -14.28 16.54
N ALA A 232 -42.15 -14.76 17.76
CA ALA A 232 -43.21 -15.74 18.04
C ALA A 232 -44.62 -15.17 17.79
N THR A 233 -44.90 -13.92 18.17
CA THR A 233 -46.20 -13.29 17.91
C THR A 233 -46.41 -12.93 16.44
N VAL A 234 -45.37 -12.48 15.72
CA VAL A 234 -45.48 -12.27 14.26
C VAL A 234 -45.69 -13.61 13.54
N ALA A 235 -44.97 -14.67 13.93
CA ALA A 235 -45.17 -16.00 13.36
C ALA A 235 -46.58 -16.53 13.60
N THR A 236 -47.14 -16.42 14.81
CA THR A 236 -48.51 -16.88 15.09
C THR A 236 -49.58 -16.03 14.40
N VAL A 237 -49.38 -14.71 14.27
CA VAL A 237 -50.31 -13.86 13.49
C VAL A 237 -50.26 -14.21 12.00
N VAL A 238 -49.07 -14.45 11.43
CA VAL A 238 -48.94 -14.89 10.02
C VAL A 238 -49.57 -16.26 9.80
N PHE A 239 -49.35 -17.25 10.67
CA PHE A 239 -50.01 -18.56 10.60
C PHE A 239 -51.53 -18.52 10.86
N ALA A 240 -52.03 -17.54 11.61
CA ALA A 240 -53.47 -17.38 11.86
C ALA A 240 -54.20 -16.60 10.75
N THR A 241 -53.49 -15.78 9.97
CA THR A 241 -54.07 -14.96 8.89
C THR A 241 -53.87 -15.55 7.50
N LEU A 242 -52.78 -16.30 7.29
CA LEU A 242 -52.62 -17.19 6.13
C LEU A 242 -53.12 -18.58 6.51
N GLY A 243 -54.44 -18.77 6.45
CA GLY A 243 -55.06 -20.08 6.62
C GLY A 243 -54.49 -21.12 5.65
N PRO A 244 -54.59 -22.42 5.97
CA PRO A 244 -53.99 -23.47 5.17
C PRO A 244 -54.61 -23.50 3.77
N VAL A 245 -53.82 -23.13 2.76
CA VAL A 245 -54.16 -23.40 1.36
C VAL A 245 -54.13 -24.92 1.20
N GLY A 246 -55.33 -25.52 1.21
CA GLY A 246 -55.49 -26.96 1.08
C GLY A 246 -54.93 -27.45 -0.25
N VAL A 247 -53.85 -28.23 -0.20
CA VAL A 247 -53.32 -28.95 -1.35
C VAL A 247 -54.23 -30.14 -1.64
N GLY A 248 -55.37 -29.86 -2.27
CA GLY A 248 -56.30 -30.86 -2.78
C GLY A 248 -55.83 -31.39 -4.14
N PRO A 249 -55.68 -32.71 -4.33
CA PRO A 249 -55.33 -33.28 -5.62
C PRO A 249 -56.60 -33.45 -6.47
N GLN A 250 -56.83 -32.59 -7.47
CA GLN A 250 -57.92 -32.81 -8.43
C GLN A 250 -57.55 -32.42 -9.87
N GLN A 251 -57.11 -33.45 -10.61
CA GLN A 251 -57.69 -33.94 -11.87
C GLN A 251 -57.95 -32.98 -13.06
N ALA A 252 -57.52 -33.41 -14.24
CA ALA A 252 -57.56 -32.65 -15.50
C ALA A 252 -58.95 -32.55 -16.16
N GLY A 253 -59.17 -31.46 -16.91
CA GLY A 253 -60.33 -31.26 -17.80
C GLY A 253 -60.23 -29.94 -18.61
N PRO A 254 -60.44 -29.92 -19.95
CA PRO A 254 -60.13 -28.74 -20.79
C PRO A 254 -61.33 -27.91 -21.31
N LEU A 255 -61.02 -26.67 -21.76
CA LEU A 255 -61.71 -25.83 -22.78
C LEU A 255 -63.13 -25.24 -22.56
N ARG A 256 -63.20 -23.90 -22.40
CA ARG A 256 -64.07 -22.89 -23.09
C ARG A 256 -63.78 -21.50 -22.46
N ARG A 257 -63.44 -20.39 -23.15
CA ARG A 257 -64.00 -19.62 -24.29
C ARG A 257 -65.19 -18.68 -23.92
N ALA A 258 -64.87 -17.38 -23.79
CA ALA A 258 -65.59 -16.14 -24.18
C ALA A 258 -64.95 -14.98 -23.37
N GLU A 259 -64.39 -13.88 -23.91
CA GLU A 259 -65.01 -12.71 -24.57
C GLU A 259 -66.08 -12.01 -23.70
N ALA A 260 -66.11 -10.68 -23.49
CA ALA A 260 -65.20 -9.54 -23.77
C ALA A 260 -65.65 -8.34 -22.86
N ALA A 261 -65.18 -7.07 -22.88
CA ALA A 261 -64.22 -6.28 -23.66
C ALA A 261 -63.81 -4.98 -22.88
N THR A 262 -62.81 -4.21 -23.37
CA THR A 262 -62.69 -2.72 -23.22
C THR A 262 -62.38 -2.15 -21.80
N SER A 263 -61.46 -1.19 -21.55
CA SER A 263 -60.67 -0.26 -22.39
C SER A 263 -59.27 0.06 -21.82
N ALA A 264 -58.29 0.30 -22.69
CA ALA A 264 -57.10 1.13 -22.48
C ALA A 264 -57.17 2.36 -23.44
N PRO A 265 -56.34 3.43 -23.36
CA PRO A 265 -54.88 3.42 -23.63
C PRO A 265 -54.10 4.27 -22.57
N VAL A 266 -52.87 4.81 -22.67
CA VAL A 266 -51.79 4.98 -23.69
C VAL A 266 -50.46 4.73 -22.92
N ARG A 267 -49.57 3.78 -23.21
CA ARG A 267 -48.58 3.62 -24.30
C ARG A 267 -47.54 4.76 -24.52
N THR A 268 -46.35 4.59 -23.95
CA THR A 268 -45.09 4.98 -24.64
C THR A 268 -44.16 3.76 -24.70
N THR A 269 -43.53 3.55 -25.85
CA THR A 269 -42.80 2.33 -26.23
C THR A 269 -41.28 2.48 -26.15
N ALA A 270 -40.59 1.42 -25.75
CA ALA A 270 -39.19 1.15 -26.12
C ALA A 270 -39.03 -0.34 -26.46
N VAL A 271 -38.12 -0.66 -27.39
CA VAL A 271 -38.14 -1.92 -28.18
C VAL A 271 -37.14 -2.96 -27.67
N LEU A 272 -37.50 -4.24 -27.84
CA LEU A 272 -36.70 -5.42 -27.53
C LEU A 272 -35.53 -5.64 -28.51
N ALA A 273 -34.37 -6.07 -27.98
CA ALA A 273 -33.40 -6.90 -28.71
C ALA A 273 -32.53 -7.71 -27.73
N PRO A 274 -32.72 -9.04 -27.60
CA PRO A 274 -31.79 -9.91 -26.89
C PRO A 274 -30.67 -10.38 -27.85
N LEU A 275 -29.40 -10.08 -27.51
CA LEU A 275 -28.26 -10.60 -28.26
C LEU A 275 -27.97 -12.06 -27.89
N ARG A 276 -27.82 -12.90 -28.93
CA ARG A 276 -27.44 -14.31 -28.81
C ARG A 276 -26.01 -14.44 -28.29
N ALA A 277 -25.81 -15.23 -27.24
CA ALA A 277 -24.50 -15.75 -26.87
C ALA A 277 -24.32 -17.15 -27.48
N SER A 278 -23.41 -17.28 -28.46
CA SER A 278 -23.03 -18.58 -29.01
C SER A 278 -21.97 -19.23 -28.11
N ALA A 279 -22.34 -20.30 -27.41
CA ALA A 279 -21.38 -21.13 -26.69
C ALA A 279 -20.69 -22.10 -27.66
N VAL A 280 -19.40 -21.87 -27.95
CA VAL A 280 -18.57 -22.83 -28.67
C VAL A 280 -18.01 -23.83 -27.67
N LEU A 281 -18.47 -25.09 -27.76
CA LEU A 281 -17.90 -26.21 -27.02
C LEU A 281 -16.52 -26.56 -27.60
N VAL A 282 -15.46 -26.11 -26.94
CA VAL A 282 -14.09 -26.62 -27.16
C VAL A 282 -13.87 -27.81 -26.23
N ALA A 283 -13.56 -28.97 -26.80
CA ALA A 283 -13.31 -30.20 -26.04
C ALA A 283 -11.97 -30.11 -25.26
N PRO A 284 -11.89 -30.66 -24.04
CA PRO A 284 -10.63 -30.74 -23.31
C PRO A 284 -9.68 -31.75 -23.98
N GLN A 285 -8.50 -31.30 -24.40
CA GLN A 285 -7.43 -32.19 -24.85
C GLN A 285 -6.70 -32.79 -23.65
N SER A 286 -6.44 -34.09 -23.70
CA SER A 286 -5.71 -34.81 -22.65
C SER A 286 -4.26 -34.31 -22.52
N PRO A 287 -3.76 -34.04 -21.31
CA PRO A 287 -2.34 -33.77 -21.11
C PRO A 287 -1.51 -35.05 -21.32
N ALA A 288 -0.44 -34.94 -22.11
CA ALA A 288 0.49 -36.03 -22.36
C ALA A 288 1.38 -36.33 -21.12
N THR A 289 1.74 -37.59 -20.96
CA THR A 289 2.60 -38.10 -19.88
C THR A 289 4.01 -37.49 -19.92
N PRO A 290 4.51 -36.87 -18.83
CA PRO A 290 5.91 -36.46 -18.72
C PRO A 290 6.82 -37.67 -18.55
N ALA A 291 7.94 -37.69 -19.27
CA ALA A 291 8.95 -38.75 -19.15
C ALA A 291 9.73 -38.67 -17.82
N ARG A 292 10.10 -39.85 -17.31
CA ARG A 292 10.82 -40.07 -16.04
C ARG A 292 12.28 -39.59 -16.11
N PRO A 293 12.72 -38.62 -15.27
CA PRO A 293 14.14 -38.30 -15.13
C PRO A 293 14.92 -39.40 -14.42
N ALA A 294 16.22 -39.53 -14.74
CA ALA A 294 17.11 -40.54 -14.17
C ALA A 294 17.58 -40.19 -12.75
N GLU A 295 17.91 -41.24 -11.99
CA GLU A 295 18.29 -41.21 -10.57
C GLU A 295 19.78 -40.86 -10.37
N PRO A 296 20.14 -39.79 -9.62
CA PRO A 296 21.52 -39.52 -9.21
C PRO A 296 21.90 -40.30 -7.95
N ALA A 297 23.16 -40.77 -7.89
CA ALA A 297 23.65 -41.64 -6.82
C ALA A 297 23.80 -40.95 -5.44
N ARG A 298 23.62 -41.74 -4.36
CA ARG A 298 23.85 -41.35 -2.96
C ARG A 298 25.33 -41.00 -2.66
N PRO A 299 25.60 -39.86 -2.01
CA PRO A 299 26.77 -39.66 -1.15
C PRO A 299 26.55 -40.28 0.25
N ALA A 300 27.64 -40.54 0.97
CA ALA A 300 27.64 -41.27 2.23
C ALA A 300 27.25 -40.43 3.46
N THR A 301 26.74 -41.12 4.49
CA THR A 301 26.41 -40.58 5.81
C THR A 301 27.64 -39.99 6.52
N ALA A 302 27.55 -38.73 6.96
CA ALA A 302 28.48 -38.12 7.91
C ALA A 302 27.79 -37.89 9.27
N GLU A 303 28.50 -38.22 10.35
CA GLU A 303 28.01 -38.23 11.72
C GLU A 303 28.03 -36.82 12.36
N PRO A 304 26.98 -36.39 13.11
CA PRO A 304 26.95 -35.08 13.74
C PRO A 304 27.75 -35.06 15.06
N PRO A 305 28.59 -34.04 15.32
CA PRO A 305 29.31 -33.92 16.58
C PRO A 305 28.39 -33.55 17.76
N ARG A 306 28.75 -34.09 18.92
CA ARG A 306 28.05 -34.06 20.21
C ARG A 306 28.07 -32.65 20.84
N PRO A 307 26.96 -32.13 21.40
CA PRO A 307 26.96 -30.84 22.09
C PRO A 307 27.68 -30.89 23.44
N ALA A 308 28.47 -29.87 23.76
CA ALA A 308 29.14 -29.69 25.04
C ALA A 308 28.20 -29.05 26.09
N ALA A 309 28.45 -29.37 27.37
CA ALA A 309 27.60 -28.96 28.49
C ALA A 309 27.76 -27.47 28.88
N PRO A 310 26.72 -26.82 29.47
CA PRO A 310 26.80 -25.45 29.94
C PRO A 310 27.61 -25.33 31.25
N VAL A 311 28.41 -24.26 31.35
CA VAL A 311 29.18 -23.89 32.55
C VAL A 311 28.33 -22.92 33.40
N PRO A 312 28.21 -23.10 34.73
CA PRO A 312 27.41 -22.21 35.56
C PRO A 312 28.13 -20.86 35.81
N SER A 313 27.42 -19.75 35.58
CA SER A 313 27.89 -18.41 35.99
C SER A 313 27.45 -18.08 37.41
N THR A 314 28.41 -17.62 38.21
CA THR A 314 28.31 -17.37 39.65
C THR A 314 27.38 -16.21 40.00
N VAL A 315 26.55 -16.40 41.03
CA VAL A 315 25.80 -15.33 41.69
C VAL A 315 26.76 -14.48 42.54
N VAL A 316 26.72 -13.16 42.38
CA VAL A 316 27.37 -12.21 43.31
C VAL A 316 26.29 -11.29 43.91
N ALA A 317 26.42 -11.04 45.21
CA ALA A 317 25.40 -10.45 46.06
C ALA A 317 25.31 -8.92 45.98
N ALA A 318 24.26 -8.38 46.61
CA ALA A 318 23.87 -6.97 46.57
C ALA A 318 24.49 -6.09 47.68
N ALA A 319 24.14 -4.79 47.62
CA ALA A 319 24.20 -3.73 48.64
C ALA A 319 25.38 -2.72 48.54
N PRO A 320 25.24 -1.47 49.05
CA PRO A 320 24.03 -0.70 49.36
C PRO A 320 23.99 0.73 48.72
N VAL A 321 22.88 1.43 48.96
CA VAL A 321 22.57 2.83 48.56
C VAL A 321 23.38 3.86 49.38
N PRO A 322 23.64 5.07 48.84
CA PRO A 322 23.47 6.26 49.68
C PRO A 322 22.76 7.47 49.02
N ALA A 323 21.98 8.15 49.87
CA ALA A 323 21.75 9.60 49.97
C ALA A 323 21.09 10.41 48.84
N THR A 324 19.83 10.75 49.12
CA THR A 324 19.06 11.94 48.73
C THR A 324 19.83 13.27 48.79
N VAL A 325 19.67 14.12 47.77
CA VAL A 325 20.02 15.57 47.75
C VAL A 325 18.89 16.32 47.00
N PRO A 326 18.48 17.54 47.40
CA PRO A 326 17.09 17.99 47.20
C PRO A 326 16.81 18.73 45.87
N ALA A 327 15.51 18.91 45.60
CA ALA A 327 15.00 19.64 44.45
C ALA A 327 15.28 21.16 44.53
N THR A 328 15.92 21.71 43.49
CA THR A 328 16.03 23.15 43.27
C THR A 328 14.82 23.64 42.49
N ALA A 329 14.11 24.65 43.01
CA ALA A 329 12.99 25.26 42.32
C ALA A 329 13.44 26.07 41.09
N PRO A 330 12.68 26.07 39.97
CA PRO A 330 12.90 27.03 38.90
C PRO A 330 12.47 28.43 39.35
N ALA A 331 13.40 29.38 39.26
CA ALA A 331 13.13 30.80 39.46
C ALA A 331 12.23 31.35 38.33
N ALA A 332 11.43 32.36 38.64
CA ALA A 332 10.62 33.06 37.65
C ALA A 332 11.49 33.89 36.70
N GLU A 333 11.31 33.73 35.38
CA GLU A 333 11.84 34.68 34.40
C GLU A 333 10.88 35.89 34.22
N PRO A 334 11.41 37.11 34.04
CA PRO A 334 10.62 38.32 33.89
C PRO A 334 10.09 38.50 32.47
N MET A 335 8.93 39.17 32.34
CA MET A 335 8.45 39.68 31.06
C MET A 335 9.40 40.72 30.45
N PRO A 336 9.71 40.64 29.15
CA PRO A 336 10.06 41.80 28.35
C PRO A 336 8.80 42.37 27.68
N SER A 337 8.48 43.62 28.04
CA SER A 337 7.50 44.45 27.33
C SER A 337 8.14 45.15 26.11
N ALA A 338 7.30 45.83 25.34
CA ALA A 338 7.61 46.74 24.22
C ALA A 338 7.93 46.11 22.85
N ALA A 339 7.07 46.44 21.88
CA ALA A 339 7.32 46.31 20.45
C ALA A 339 8.30 47.38 19.94
N PRO A 340 8.77 47.24 18.69
CA PRO A 340 8.58 48.36 17.78
C PRO A 340 7.94 47.99 16.44
N VAL A 341 7.18 48.94 15.91
CA VAL A 341 6.62 48.95 14.56
C VAL A 341 7.73 49.24 13.53
N PRO A 342 7.67 48.62 12.33
CA PRO A 342 8.16 49.29 11.13
C PRO A 342 7.05 49.45 10.08
N SER A 343 6.66 50.69 9.82
CA SER A 343 5.98 51.07 8.57
C SER A 343 7.04 51.31 7.50
N ALA A 344 6.93 50.62 6.36
CA ALA A 344 7.56 51.03 5.11
C ALA A 344 6.81 50.45 3.90
N GLU A 345 6.24 51.33 3.08
CA GLU A 345 5.76 50.97 1.74
C GLU A 345 6.94 50.57 0.83
N PRO A 346 6.80 49.56 -0.03
CA PRO A 346 7.58 49.48 -1.26
C PRO A 346 6.86 50.29 -2.34
N THR A 347 7.39 51.48 -2.64
CA THR A 347 7.00 52.27 -3.81
C THR A 347 7.21 51.49 -5.11
N ARG A 348 6.27 51.65 -6.04
CA ARG A 348 6.38 51.10 -7.40
C ARG A 348 7.60 51.72 -8.09
N SER A 349 8.54 50.89 -8.57
CA SER A 349 9.59 51.33 -9.49
C SER A 349 9.36 50.72 -10.87
N SER A 350 9.47 51.56 -11.89
CA SER A 350 9.07 51.29 -13.27
C SER A 350 10.10 50.49 -14.06
N ALA A 351 9.61 49.70 -15.01
CA ALA A 351 10.43 49.05 -16.03
C ALA A 351 11.15 50.08 -16.93
N PRO A 352 12.25 49.66 -17.56
CA PRO A 352 12.44 49.95 -18.98
C PRO A 352 12.59 48.66 -19.81
N ALA A 353 12.10 48.75 -21.05
CA ALA A 353 12.19 47.70 -22.08
C ALA A 353 13.37 48.03 -23.06
N PRO A 354 13.62 47.31 -24.17
CA PRO A 354 14.96 46.80 -24.45
C PRO A 354 15.71 47.52 -25.57
N SER A 355 17.04 47.44 -25.50
CA SER A 355 17.98 47.71 -26.61
C SER A 355 19.36 47.13 -26.23
N GLY A 356 20.14 46.48 -27.08
CA GLY A 356 19.94 46.07 -28.47
C GLY A 356 21.07 45.12 -28.88
N ALA A 357 20.90 44.33 -29.95
CA ALA A 357 21.96 43.45 -30.46
C ALA A 357 23.02 44.25 -31.24
N PRO A 358 24.27 43.75 -31.30
CA PRO A 358 24.87 43.59 -32.63
C PRO A 358 25.51 42.22 -32.90
N ALA A 359 25.79 42.03 -34.19
CA ALA A 359 26.15 40.83 -34.94
C ALA A 359 27.57 40.24 -34.64
N PRO A 360 27.99 39.13 -35.30
CA PRO A 360 29.07 38.27 -34.83
C PRO A 360 30.45 38.64 -35.38
N SER A 361 31.50 38.18 -34.68
CA SER A 361 32.87 38.06 -35.22
C SER A 361 33.23 36.59 -35.45
N ALA A 362 33.86 36.32 -36.58
CA ALA A 362 34.22 34.99 -37.04
C ALA A 362 35.67 34.58 -36.69
N SER A 363 35.94 33.28 -36.89
CA SER A 363 37.26 32.71 -37.22
C SER A 363 38.41 32.82 -36.21
N ALA A 364 38.77 31.66 -35.62
CA ALA A 364 40.13 31.13 -35.75
C ALA A 364 40.16 29.62 -35.44
N THR A 365 40.45 28.80 -36.45
CA THR A 365 40.90 27.41 -36.27
C THR A 365 42.40 27.40 -35.97
N PRO A 366 42.89 26.53 -35.08
CA PRO A 366 44.07 25.77 -35.47
C PRO A 366 43.97 24.27 -35.13
N THR A 367 44.15 23.44 -36.15
CA THR A 367 44.53 22.03 -36.01
C THR A 367 46.02 21.96 -35.68
N PRO A 368 46.47 21.03 -34.82
CA PRO A 368 47.39 20.03 -35.36
C PRO A 368 47.19 18.60 -34.83
N THR A 369 47.20 17.67 -35.78
CA THR A 369 47.99 16.42 -35.82
C THR A 369 48.46 15.81 -34.50
N GLY A 370 48.03 14.56 -34.21
CA GLY A 370 48.51 13.79 -33.07
C GLY A 370 48.11 12.32 -33.05
N THR A 371 48.42 11.55 -34.10
CA THR A 371 48.39 10.07 -34.02
C THR A 371 49.58 9.59 -33.18
N PRO A 372 49.40 8.60 -32.29
CA PRO A 372 50.21 7.38 -32.50
C PRO A 372 49.58 6.05 -32.06
N THR A 373 50.03 4.99 -32.75
CA THR A 373 50.27 3.62 -32.24
C THR A 373 49.07 2.76 -31.83
N ALA A 374 48.80 1.77 -32.69
CA ALA A 374 48.10 0.54 -32.32
C ALA A 374 48.97 -0.34 -31.41
N ALA A 375 48.35 -0.97 -30.40
CA ALA A 375 48.93 -2.07 -29.63
C ALA A 375 48.07 -3.34 -29.81
N ARG A 376 48.73 -4.49 -29.90
CA ARG A 376 48.19 -5.81 -30.29
C ARG A 376 47.68 -6.57 -29.04
N PRO A 377 46.68 -7.47 -29.13
CA PRO A 377 45.97 -7.98 -27.95
C PRO A 377 46.72 -9.09 -27.20
N THR A 378 46.42 -9.21 -25.91
CA THR A 378 46.86 -10.29 -25.02
C THR A 378 45.71 -11.28 -24.74
N ALA A 379 46.04 -12.56 -24.58
CA ALA A 379 45.11 -13.68 -24.53
C ALA A 379 44.37 -13.85 -23.16
N PRO A 380 43.29 -14.67 -23.08
CA PRO A 380 42.39 -14.72 -21.93
C PRO A 380 42.67 -15.87 -20.94
N SER A 381 42.29 -15.70 -19.67
CA SER A 381 42.01 -16.76 -18.67
C SER A 381 41.54 -16.16 -17.32
N PRO A 382 40.82 -16.90 -16.46
CA PRO A 382 39.87 -17.97 -16.76
C PRO A 382 38.50 -17.78 -16.06
N THR A 383 37.55 -18.62 -16.48
CA THR A 383 36.19 -18.82 -15.96
C THR A 383 36.05 -18.78 -14.43
N ALA A 384 35.12 -17.96 -13.94
CA ALA A 384 34.51 -18.12 -12.61
C ALA A 384 33.02 -18.45 -12.80
N THR A 385 32.62 -19.65 -12.41
CA THR A 385 31.21 -20.12 -12.45
C THR A 385 30.47 -19.58 -11.22
N PRO A 386 29.39 -18.80 -11.35
CA PRO A 386 28.55 -18.43 -10.21
C PRO A 386 27.56 -19.54 -9.85
N ASP A 387 27.45 -19.82 -8.55
CA ASP A 387 26.48 -20.75 -7.96
C ASP A 387 25.01 -20.38 -8.30
N PRO A 388 24.16 -21.32 -8.73
CA PRO A 388 22.75 -21.05 -9.03
C PRO A 388 21.84 -20.95 -7.78
N ALA A 389 22.40 -20.80 -6.58
CA ALA A 389 21.69 -20.97 -5.30
C ALA A 389 21.01 -19.71 -4.71
N LEU A 390 21.08 -18.54 -5.39
CA LEU A 390 20.52 -17.27 -4.88
C LEU A 390 19.28 -16.74 -5.65
N LEU A 391 18.72 -17.52 -6.57
CA LEU A 391 17.61 -17.12 -7.46
C LEU A 391 16.20 -17.17 -6.83
N THR A 392 16.07 -16.90 -5.52
CA THR A 392 14.78 -17.03 -4.80
C THR A 392 14.45 -15.85 -3.87
N ALA A 393 15.09 -14.68 -4.05
CA ALA A 393 14.92 -13.52 -3.15
C ALA A 393 14.29 -12.26 -3.79
N CYS A 394 14.21 -12.17 -5.12
CA CYS A 394 13.70 -10.95 -5.81
C CYS A 394 12.23 -11.05 -6.26
N LEU A 395 11.57 -12.19 -6.04
CA LEU A 395 10.17 -12.42 -6.35
C LEU A 395 9.52 -13.20 -5.20
N ASP A 396 8.90 -12.50 -4.25
CA ASP A 396 7.78 -13.05 -3.51
C ASP A 396 6.65 -12.02 -3.37
N PRO A 397 5.59 -12.14 -4.19
CA PRO A 397 4.32 -11.47 -3.96
C PRO A 397 3.46 -12.35 -3.03
N LEU A 398 3.07 -11.80 -1.87
CA LEU A 398 1.87 -12.16 -1.10
C LEU A 398 1.24 -13.54 -1.42
N LEU A 399 1.59 -14.60 -0.67
CA LEU A 399 0.67 -15.61 -0.11
C LEU A 399 1.40 -16.87 0.44
N PRO A 400 1.08 -17.28 1.68
CA PRO A 400 0.69 -18.69 1.88
C PRO A 400 -0.60 -18.80 2.73
N LEU A 401 -1.71 -18.22 2.24
CA LEU A 401 -3.03 -18.29 2.90
C LEU A 401 -4.13 -18.99 2.10
N VAL A 402 -3.90 -19.36 0.83
CA VAL A 402 -4.91 -20.07 0.00
C VAL A 402 -4.87 -21.59 0.21
N GLU A 403 -3.73 -22.16 0.61
CA GLU A 403 -3.57 -23.62 0.79
C GLU A 403 -4.37 -24.23 1.95
N ARG A 404 -4.99 -23.42 2.83
CA ARG A 404 -5.83 -23.92 3.94
C ARG A 404 -7.32 -24.11 3.60
N LEU A 405 -7.74 -23.95 2.35
CA LEU A 405 -9.14 -24.08 1.93
C LEU A 405 -9.46 -25.30 1.04
N LEU A 406 -8.48 -26.18 0.75
CA LEU A 406 -8.66 -27.30 -0.20
C LEU A 406 -8.47 -28.71 0.37
N CYS A 407 -8.22 -28.86 1.68
CA CYS A 407 -8.14 -30.17 2.34
C CYS A 407 -9.29 -30.36 3.35
N PRO A 408 -10.30 -31.19 3.07
CA PRO A 408 -11.23 -31.65 4.09
C PRO A 408 -10.53 -32.64 5.04
N PRO A 409 -10.92 -32.72 6.33
CA PRO A 409 -10.39 -33.73 7.23
C PRO A 409 -10.90 -35.12 6.84
N ALA A 410 -9.97 -36.05 6.60
CA ALA A 410 -10.29 -37.47 6.56
C ALA A 410 -10.34 -38.00 8.01
N GLY A 411 -11.53 -38.39 8.47
CA GLY A 411 -11.69 -39.36 9.56
C GLY A 411 -11.45 -40.80 9.05
N PRO A 412 -11.68 -41.84 9.86
CA PRO A 412 -12.45 -41.85 11.11
C PRO A 412 -11.69 -41.36 12.36
#